data_AF-A0A223B0Y2-F1
#
_entry.id   AF-A0A223B0Y2-F1
#
_cell.length_a   1.000
_cell.length_b   1.000
_cell.length_c   1.000
_cell.angle_alpha   90.00
_cell.angle_beta   90.00
_cell.angle_gamma   90.00
#
_symmetry.space_group_name_H-M   'P 1'
#
loop_
_entity.id
_entity.type
_entity.pdbx_description
1 polymer ?
#
loop_
_entity_poly.entity_id
_entity_poly.type
_entity_poly.pdbx_seq_one_letter_code
_entity_poly.pdbx_strand_id
1 'polypeptide(L)'
;MIAQMVEKTVLELKKTIDSNGPNYLADKPYQVYRKLLKSNVTDKETAGAILYFIVNDMLSYISRGYDFEELSRMIQMKCHLKKDMAERLTTIFLSLYSRENESEWGSKFMDGLTQFLNESFTCSWKGFAVWRESNGGVNCHYEAEIVLYPTEMADKDEELLNLLDKNPFMKKETIKKYFEESLCKYLDYEFSEYCTCEPYYQPTAEDFDIYDRTNEWCRKNGFKLISCEGDGYDDGYEPNWG
;
A
#
# COMPACT_ATOMS: atom_id res chain seq x y z
N MET A 1 21.71 0.15 -30.03
CA MET A 1 22.02 -0.55 -28.77
C MET A 1 21.91 0.38 -27.56
N ILE A 2 22.65 1.49 -27.50
CA ILE A 2 22.58 2.45 -26.37
C ILE A 2 21.20 3.09 -26.21
N ALA A 3 20.58 3.57 -27.31
CA ALA A 3 19.24 4.17 -27.26
C ALA A 3 18.16 3.20 -26.71
N GLN A 4 18.17 1.94 -27.15
CA GLN A 4 17.26 0.90 -26.65
C GLN A 4 17.49 0.59 -25.16
N MET A 5 18.73 0.63 -24.69
CA MET A 5 19.03 0.41 -23.27
C MET A 5 18.55 1.60 -22.42
N VAL A 6 18.73 2.83 -22.90
CA VAL A 6 18.20 4.04 -22.25
C VAL A 6 16.69 3.95 -22.13
N GLU A 7 15.98 3.66 -23.21
CA GLU A 7 14.52 3.51 -23.22
C GLU A 7 14.04 2.46 -22.20
N LYS A 8 14.64 1.27 -22.21
CA LYS A 8 14.29 0.21 -21.25
C LYS A 8 14.59 0.62 -19.79
N THR A 9 15.67 1.36 -19.57
CA THR A 9 16.03 1.87 -18.24
C THR A 9 15.00 2.89 -17.77
N VAL A 10 14.59 3.82 -18.63
CA VAL A 10 13.54 4.82 -18.35
C VAL A 10 12.24 4.14 -18.00
N LEU A 11 11.81 3.13 -18.78
CA LEU A 11 10.58 2.38 -18.51
C LEU A 11 10.62 1.67 -17.15
N GLU A 12 11.74 1.06 -16.78
CA GLU A 12 11.87 0.37 -15.49
C GLU A 12 11.90 1.35 -14.29
N LEU A 13 12.54 2.51 -14.46
CA LEU A 13 12.54 3.58 -13.47
C LEU A 13 11.13 4.19 -13.32
N LYS A 14 10.45 4.45 -14.43
CA LYS A 14 9.05 4.93 -14.45
C LYS A 14 8.14 3.94 -13.74
N LYS A 15 8.21 2.65 -14.06
CA LYS A 15 7.45 1.60 -13.37
C LYS A 15 7.73 1.57 -11.87
N THR A 16 8.98 1.83 -11.48
CA THR A 16 9.38 1.91 -10.08
C THR A 16 8.71 3.10 -9.38
N ILE A 17 8.68 4.28 -10.00
CA ILE A 17 7.95 5.45 -9.50
C ILE A 17 6.45 5.17 -9.45
N ASP A 18 5.86 4.68 -10.55
CA ASP A 18 4.43 4.40 -10.67
C ASP A 18 3.91 3.44 -9.59
N SER A 19 4.77 2.56 -9.08
CA SER A 19 4.39 1.57 -8.06
C SER A 19 4.67 2.01 -6.63
N ASN A 20 5.59 2.95 -6.40
CA ASN A 20 6.10 3.26 -5.06
C ASN A 20 6.04 4.75 -4.69
N GLY A 21 5.61 5.61 -5.61
CA GLY A 21 5.51 7.05 -5.43
C GLY A 21 6.66 7.82 -6.10
N PRO A 22 6.48 9.14 -6.29
CA PRO A 22 7.40 10.02 -7.02
C PRO A 22 8.77 10.15 -6.34
N ASN A 23 8.82 10.07 -5.01
CA ASN A 23 10.03 10.26 -4.23
C ASN A 23 10.85 8.98 -4.03
N TYR A 24 10.31 7.81 -4.44
CA TYR A 24 10.92 6.52 -4.14
C TYR A 24 12.37 6.38 -4.63
N LEU A 25 12.71 7.02 -5.76
CA LEU A 25 14.09 6.99 -6.25
C LEU A 25 15.05 7.60 -5.24
N ALA A 26 14.71 8.76 -4.69
CA ALA A 26 15.49 9.48 -3.69
C ALA A 26 15.47 8.78 -2.32
N ASP A 27 14.33 8.22 -1.91
CA ASP A 27 14.16 7.62 -0.59
C ASP A 27 14.85 6.25 -0.46
N LYS A 28 14.91 5.48 -1.56
CA LYS A 28 15.41 4.09 -1.59
C LYS A 28 16.41 3.83 -2.73
N PRO A 29 17.49 4.62 -2.86
CA PRO A 29 18.42 4.56 -4.00
C PRO A 29 19.07 3.18 -4.18
N TYR A 30 19.42 2.50 -3.09
CA TYR A 30 19.98 1.15 -3.15
C TYR A 30 18.95 0.11 -3.64
N GLN A 31 17.67 0.27 -3.32
CA GLN A 31 16.63 -0.63 -3.81
C GLN A 31 16.39 -0.45 -5.31
N VAL A 32 16.44 0.80 -5.80
CA VAL A 32 16.40 1.11 -7.24
C VAL A 32 17.54 0.40 -7.97
N TYR A 33 18.77 0.54 -7.48
CA TYR A 33 19.94 -0.15 -8.03
C TYR A 33 19.73 -1.67 -8.11
N ARG A 34 19.27 -2.28 -7.02
CA ARG A 34 19.00 -3.73 -6.96
C ARG A 34 17.90 -4.14 -7.95
N LYS A 35 16.87 -3.31 -8.15
CA LYS A 35 15.83 -3.55 -9.16
C LYS A 35 16.42 -3.53 -10.58
N LEU A 36 17.19 -2.51 -10.92
CA LEU A 36 17.84 -2.38 -12.23
C LEU A 36 18.76 -3.56 -12.55
N LEU A 37 19.52 -4.06 -11.57
CA LEU A 37 20.34 -5.25 -11.75
C LEU A 37 19.52 -6.53 -11.98
N LYS A 38 18.39 -6.67 -11.28
CA LYS A 38 17.52 -7.85 -11.41
C LYS A 38 16.75 -7.85 -12.73
N SER A 39 16.32 -6.68 -13.21
CA SER A 39 15.56 -6.56 -14.45
C SER A 39 16.43 -6.72 -15.70
N ASN A 40 17.76 -6.62 -15.57
CA ASN A 40 18.73 -6.77 -16.65
C ASN A 40 18.46 -5.82 -17.85
N VAL A 41 17.82 -4.68 -17.57
CA VAL A 41 17.49 -3.65 -18.57
C VAL A 41 18.67 -2.75 -18.90
N THR A 42 19.66 -2.74 -18.02
CA THR A 42 20.86 -1.88 -18.09
C THR A 42 22.07 -2.64 -17.58
N ASP A 43 23.25 -2.24 -18.03
CA ASP A 43 24.50 -2.84 -17.58
C ASP A 43 24.86 -2.41 -16.14
N LYS A 44 25.75 -3.17 -15.48
CA LYS A 44 26.14 -2.93 -14.08
C LYS A 44 26.76 -1.54 -13.87
N GLU A 45 27.48 -1.03 -14.86
CA GLU A 45 28.17 0.27 -14.77
C GLU A 45 27.14 1.39 -14.81
N THR A 46 26.19 1.34 -15.74
CA THR A 46 25.08 2.28 -15.83
C THR A 46 24.20 2.22 -14.58
N ALA A 47 23.86 1.02 -14.08
CA ALA A 47 23.11 0.88 -12.82
C ALA A 47 23.85 1.51 -11.63
N GLY A 48 25.17 1.29 -11.53
CA GLY A 48 26.02 1.90 -10.50
C GLY A 48 26.09 3.43 -10.64
N ALA A 49 26.17 3.94 -11.87
CA ALA A 49 26.16 5.37 -12.14
C ALA A 49 24.82 6.02 -11.77
N ILE A 50 23.68 5.35 -12.01
CA ILE A 50 22.36 5.79 -11.55
C ILE A 50 22.28 5.86 -10.03
N LEU A 51 22.79 4.84 -9.32
CA LEU A 51 22.88 4.88 -7.86
C LEU A 51 23.67 6.11 -7.38
N TYR A 52 24.85 6.33 -7.98
CA TYR A 52 25.72 7.44 -7.61
C TYR A 52 25.08 8.79 -7.94
N PHE A 53 24.39 8.91 -9.06
CA PHE A 53 23.61 10.09 -9.45
C PHE A 53 22.57 10.43 -8.38
N ILE A 54 21.77 9.45 -7.93
CA ILE A 54 20.71 9.68 -6.95
C ILE A 54 21.30 10.06 -5.59
N VAL A 55 22.34 9.36 -5.13
CA VAL A 55 22.98 9.62 -3.82
C VAL A 55 23.65 11.01 -3.77
N ASN A 56 24.07 11.55 -4.91
CA ASN A 56 24.61 12.92 -5.01
C ASN A 56 23.53 14.00 -5.16
N ASP A 57 22.26 13.69 -4.88
CA ASP A 57 21.12 14.61 -4.97
C ASP A 57 20.96 15.24 -6.36
N MET A 58 21.34 14.52 -7.43
CA MET A 58 21.22 15.07 -8.77
C MET A 58 19.77 15.21 -9.26
N LEU A 59 18.82 14.54 -8.59
CA LEU A 59 17.38 14.68 -8.86
C LEU A 59 16.88 16.11 -8.60
N SER A 60 17.41 16.79 -7.57
CA SER A 60 17.01 18.17 -7.24
C SER A 60 17.47 19.21 -8.27
N TYR A 61 18.41 18.83 -9.14
CA TYR A 61 18.81 19.65 -10.29
C TYR A 61 17.84 19.49 -11.45
N ILE A 62 17.31 18.28 -11.70
CA ILE A 62 16.32 18.06 -12.77
C ILE A 62 15.10 18.98 -12.56
N SER A 63 14.60 19.06 -11.34
CA SER A 63 13.44 19.88 -10.98
C SER A 63 13.65 21.39 -11.16
N ARG A 64 14.90 21.84 -11.36
CA ARG A 64 15.23 23.27 -11.61
C ARG A 64 15.21 23.62 -13.10
N GLY A 65 14.96 22.65 -13.99
CA GLY A 65 14.78 22.89 -15.41
C GLY A 65 16.08 23.21 -16.17
N TYR A 66 17.23 22.70 -15.71
CA TYR A 66 18.48 22.81 -16.47
C TYR A 66 18.36 22.14 -17.83
N ASP A 67 19.02 22.71 -18.83
CA ASP A 67 19.11 22.09 -20.15
C ASP A 67 20.07 20.88 -20.15
N PHE A 68 20.13 20.18 -21.28
CA PHE A 68 20.94 18.97 -21.43
C PHE A 68 22.43 19.22 -21.15
N GLU A 69 23.00 20.31 -21.67
CA GLU A 69 24.44 20.57 -21.55
C GLU A 69 24.80 20.94 -20.11
N GLU A 70 23.98 21.77 -19.48
CA GLU A 70 24.15 22.17 -18.09
C GLU A 70 24.04 20.98 -17.14
N LEU A 71 23.01 20.15 -17.30
CA LEU A 71 22.80 18.97 -16.46
C LEU A 71 23.93 17.94 -16.65
N SER A 72 24.34 17.67 -17.89
CA SER A 72 25.45 16.76 -18.17
C SER A 72 26.76 17.22 -17.53
N ARG A 73 27.08 18.52 -17.63
CA ARG A 73 28.26 19.10 -16.97
C ARG A 73 28.18 18.99 -15.45
N MET A 74 27.00 19.23 -14.87
CA MET A 74 26.78 19.11 -13.43
C MET A 74 26.94 17.67 -12.95
N ILE A 75 26.37 16.69 -13.66
CA ILE A 75 26.58 15.26 -13.38
C ILE A 75 28.07 14.92 -13.45
N GLN A 76 28.78 15.38 -14.49
CA GLN A 76 30.20 15.11 -14.62
C GLN A 76 31.00 15.62 -13.41
N MET A 77 30.71 16.86 -12.98
CA MET A 77 31.41 17.50 -11.87
C MET A 77 31.05 16.91 -10.51
N LYS A 78 29.77 16.67 -10.25
CA LYS A 78 29.25 16.21 -8.94
C LYS A 78 29.40 14.72 -8.75
N CYS A 79 29.23 13.94 -9.83
CA CYS A 79 29.32 12.49 -9.80
C CYS A 79 30.71 11.96 -10.22
N HIS A 80 31.65 12.83 -10.57
CA HIS A 80 33.00 12.45 -11.06
C HIS A 80 32.98 11.40 -12.19
N LEU A 81 31.96 11.47 -13.04
CA LEU A 81 31.76 10.53 -14.14
C LEU A 81 32.47 11.00 -15.40
N LYS A 82 32.71 10.06 -16.33
CA LYS A 82 33.14 10.40 -17.69
C LYS A 82 32.00 11.08 -18.45
N LYS A 83 32.35 11.88 -19.45
CA LYS A 83 31.41 12.66 -20.26
C LYS A 83 30.31 11.80 -20.89
N ASP A 84 30.68 10.67 -21.47
CA ASP A 84 29.76 9.71 -22.09
C ASP A 84 28.74 9.13 -21.11
N MET A 85 29.16 8.82 -19.88
CA MET A 85 28.25 8.36 -18.83
C MET A 85 27.36 9.50 -18.32
N ALA A 86 27.91 10.71 -18.16
CA ALA A 86 27.14 11.88 -17.75
C ALA A 86 26.04 12.24 -18.75
N GLU A 87 26.36 12.24 -20.05
CA GLU A 87 25.39 12.43 -21.14
C GLU A 87 24.32 11.35 -21.14
N ARG A 88 24.72 10.07 -20.94
CA ARG A 88 23.77 8.95 -20.86
C ARG A 88 22.79 9.11 -19.69
N LEU A 89 23.28 9.47 -18.50
CA LEU A 89 22.42 9.72 -17.35
C LEU A 89 21.50 10.92 -17.59
N THR A 90 22.01 11.98 -18.21
CA THR A 90 21.22 13.15 -18.61
C THR A 90 20.06 12.73 -19.50
N THR A 91 20.32 11.92 -20.54
CA THR A 91 19.25 11.40 -21.41
C THR A 91 18.22 10.60 -20.62
N ILE A 92 18.66 9.65 -19.78
CA ILE A 92 17.75 8.82 -18.97
C ILE A 92 16.84 9.70 -18.12
N PHE A 93 17.40 10.65 -17.39
CA PHE A 93 16.65 11.41 -16.40
C PHE A 93 15.78 12.51 -17.02
N LEU A 94 16.21 13.18 -18.09
CA LEU A 94 15.34 14.10 -18.82
C LEU A 94 14.19 13.38 -19.55
N SER A 95 14.42 12.15 -20.03
CA SER A 95 13.34 11.33 -20.58
C SER A 95 12.40 10.81 -19.51
N LEU A 96 12.92 10.46 -18.33
CA LEU A 96 12.11 9.99 -17.20
C LEU A 96 11.21 11.12 -16.64
N TYR A 97 11.76 12.31 -16.44
CA TYR A 97 11.02 13.50 -15.98
C TYR A 97 10.58 14.36 -17.17
N SER A 98 10.09 13.72 -18.23
CA SER A 98 9.48 14.43 -19.36
C SER A 98 8.15 15.05 -18.92
N ARG A 99 7.71 16.10 -19.61
CA ARG A 99 6.40 16.74 -19.35
C ARG A 99 5.23 15.77 -19.39
N GLU A 100 5.31 14.76 -20.25
CA GLU A 100 4.28 13.71 -20.37
C GLU A 100 4.21 12.87 -19.09
N ASN A 101 5.35 12.37 -18.61
CA ASN A 101 5.41 11.59 -17.37
C ASN A 101 5.04 12.43 -16.14
N GLU A 102 5.49 13.69 -16.08
CA GLU A 102 5.12 14.60 -15.00
C GLU A 102 3.60 14.89 -14.97
N SER A 103 2.99 15.07 -16.15
CA SER A 103 1.53 15.23 -16.25
C SER A 103 0.79 13.97 -15.84
N GLU A 104 1.28 12.78 -16.22
CA GLU A 104 0.72 11.49 -15.82
C GLU A 104 0.84 11.27 -14.30
N TRP A 105 1.97 11.62 -13.71
CA TRP A 105 2.17 11.53 -12.25
C TRP A 105 1.33 12.56 -11.50
N GLY A 106 1.15 13.76 -12.06
CA GLY A 106 0.24 14.77 -11.53
C GLY A 106 -1.20 14.28 -11.48
N SER A 107 -1.68 13.55 -12.50
CA SER A 107 -3.04 13.00 -12.49
C SER A 107 -3.21 11.79 -11.56
N LYS A 108 -2.13 11.06 -11.24
CA LYS A 108 -2.16 9.94 -10.28
C LYS A 108 -2.09 10.38 -8.82
N PHE A 109 -1.66 11.61 -8.55
CA PHE A 109 -1.45 12.09 -7.19
C PHE A 109 -2.77 12.08 -6.41
N MET A 110 -2.88 11.24 -5.37
CA MET A 110 -4.08 11.06 -4.53
C MET A 110 -5.34 10.60 -5.29
N ASP A 111 -5.20 10.16 -6.55
CA ASP A 111 -6.32 9.71 -7.36
C ASP A 111 -6.97 8.44 -6.76
N GLY A 112 -6.17 7.49 -6.29
CA GLY A 112 -6.70 6.29 -5.64
C GLY A 112 -7.47 6.57 -4.34
N LEU A 113 -7.05 7.57 -3.55
CA LEU A 113 -7.81 8.03 -2.39
C LEU A 113 -9.13 8.68 -2.84
N THR A 114 -9.07 9.55 -3.85
CA THR A 114 -10.26 10.22 -4.39
C THR A 114 -11.28 9.20 -4.89
N GLN A 115 -10.84 8.18 -5.62
CA GLN A 115 -11.72 7.10 -6.08
C GLN A 115 -12.29 6.30 -4.91
N PHE A 116 -11.46 5.95 -3.92
CA PHE A 116 -11.90 5.22 -2.74
C PHE A 116 -13.01 5.95 -1.98
N LEU A 117 -12.84 7.25 -1.71
CA LEU A 117 -13.81 8.05 -0.95
C LEU A 117 -15.18 8.20 -1.62
N ASN A 118 -15.26 7.97 -2.94
CA ASN A 118 -16.49 8.14 -3.72
C ASN A 118 -17.25 6.83 -3.96
N GLU A 119 -16.70 5.69 -3.56
CA GLU A 119 -17.29 4.37 -3.82
C GLU A 119 -17.57 3.61 -2.51
N SER A 120 -18.69 2.90 -2.44
CA SER A 120 -18.91 1.90 -1.41
C SER A 120 -18.05 0.67 -1.67
N PHE A 121 -17.68 -0.06 -0.62
CA PHE A 121 -17.05 -1.37 -0.79
C PHE A 121 -17.68 -2.43 0.11
N THR A 122 -17.65 -3.66 -0.38
CA THR A 122 -18.04 -4.87 0.35
C THR A 122 -16.81 -5.52 0.96
N CYS A 123 -16.92 -5.90 2.23
CA CYS A 123 -15.98 -6.65 3.03
C CYS A 123 -16.63 -7.97 3.45
N SER A 124 -15.98 -9.10 3.18
CA SER A 124 -16.41 -10.41 3.68
C SER A 124 -15.53 -10.79 4.86
N TRP A 125 -16.15 -11.05 6.01
CA TRP A 125 -15.47 -11.45 7.24
C TRP A 125 -15.85 -12.86 7.65
N LYS A 126 -14.88 -13.60 8.19
CA LYS A 126 -15.07 -14.93 8.79
C LYS A 126 -14.38 -14.95 10.15
N GLY A 127 -15.17 -15.03 11.20
CA GLY A 127 -14.72 -15.10 12.59
C GLY A 127 -14.57 -16.55 13.05
N PHE A 128 -13.56 -16.79 13.88
CA PHE A 128 -13.37 -18.07 14.56
C PHE A 128 -12.90 -17.82 15.99
N ALA A 129 -13.54 -18.49 16.95
CA ALA A 129 -13.16 -18.46 18.35
C ALA A 129 -13.39 -19.83 19.00
N VAL A 130 -12.67 -20.11 20.07
CA VAL A 130 -12.84 -21.36 20.83
C VAL A 130 -13.20 -21.01 22.26
N TRP A 131 -14.43 -21.34 22.66
CA TRP A 131 -14.81 -21.34 24.06
C TRP A 131 -14.25 -22.59 24.73
N ARG A 132 -13.66 -22.47 25.93
CA ARG A 132 -13.05 -23.60 26.65
C ARG A 132 -13.47 -23.61 28.11
N GLU A 133 -13.79 -24.80 28.59
CA GLU A 133 -13.94 -25.14 30.00
C GLU A 133 -12.96 -26.28 30.36
N SER A 134 -12.83 -26.60 31.65
CA SER A 134 -11.93 -27.67 32.12
C SER A 134 -12.21 -29.04 31.46
N ASN A 135 -13.45 -29.28 31.04
CA ASN A 135 -13.91 -30.60 30.58
C ASN A 135 -14.15 -30.66 29.06
N GLY A 136 -13.94 -29.57 28.31
CA GLY A 136 -14.22 -29.52 26.87
C GLY A 136 -14.18 -28.12 26.30
N GLY A 137 -14.63 -27.97 25.07
CA GLY A 137 -14.74 -26.68 24.40
C GLY A 137 -15.70 -26.71 23.24
N VAL A 138 -15.94 -25.54 22.67
CA VAL A 138 -16.84 -25.34 21.53
C VAL A 138 -16.12 -24.43 20.55
N ASN A 139 -16.05 -24.87 19.30
CA ASN A 139 -15.59 -24.04 18.20
C ASN A 139 -16.77 -23.20 17.70
N CYS A 140 -16.61 -21.88 17.76
CA CYS A 140 -17.60 -20.92 17.32
C CYS A 140 -17.13 -20.28 16.02
N HIS A 141 -18.05 -20.15 15.08
CA HIS A 141 -17.80 -19.59 13.76
C HIS A 141 -18.82 -18.48 13.48
N TYR A 142 -18.40 -17.50 12.70
CA TYR A 142 -19.29 -16.46 12.20
C TYR A 142 -18.88 -16.06 10.79
N GLU A 143 -19.85 -15.81 9.92
CA GLU A 143 -19.59 -15.26 8.58
C GLU A 143 -20.46 -14.03 8.35
N ALA A 144 -19.89 -12.96 7.80
CA ALA A 144 -20.62 -11.73 7.50
C ALA A 144 -20.22 -11.09 6.19
N GLU A 145 -21.20 -10.50 5.51
CA GLU A 145 -21.02 -9.57 4.40
C GLU A 145 -21.39 -8.15 4.84
N ILE A 146 -20.45 -7.24 4.71
CA ILE A 146 -20.53 -5.88 5.24
C ILE A 146 -20.31 -4.90 4.10
N VAL A 147 -21.23 -3.95 3.91
CA VAL A 147 -21.11 -2.89 2.90
C VAL A 147 -20.92 -1.55 3.60
N LEU A 148 -19.83 -0.87 3.28
CA LEU A 148 -19.42 0.40 3.89
C LEU A 148 -19.32 1.51 2.85
N TYR A 149 -19.58 2.74 3.29
CA TYR A 149 -19.32 3.94 2.51
C TYR A 149 -18.39 4.87 3.30
N PRO A 150 -17.24 5.29 2.76
CA PRO A 150 -16.34 6.23 3.42
C PRO A 150 -17.01 7.59 3.66
N THR A 151 -16.64 8.27 4.73
CA THR A 151 -17.05 9.67 4.99
C THR A 151 -15.83 10.60 4.94
N GLU A 152 -16.04 11.90 5.09
CA GLU A 152 -14.98 12.93 5.22
C GLU A 152 -14.08 12.79 6.47
N MET A 153 -14.23 11.71 7.23
CA MET A 153 -13.36 11.37 8.34
C MET A 153 -12.41 10.21 7.98
N ALA A 154 -12.70 9.44 6.93
CA ALA A 154 -11.84 8.32 6.52
C ALA A 154 -10.49 8.81 5.93
N ASP A 155 -10.46 10.02 5.36
CA ASP A 155 -9.24 10.66 4.85
C ASP A 155 -8.40 11.33 5.95
N LYS A 156 -8.88 11.33 7.20
CA LYS A 156 -8.16 11.83 8.38
C LYS A 156 -7.51 10.73 9.19
N ASP A 157 -7.61 9.48 8.74
CA ASP A 157 -6.93 8.35 9.35
C ASP A 157 -5.40 8.57 9.29
N GLU A 158 -4.77 8.70 10.46
CA GLU A 158 -3.35 9.08 10.56
C GLU A 158 -2.42 8.04 9.94
N GLU A 159 -2.74 6.75 10.05
CA GLU A 159 -1.94 5.67 9.47
C GLU A 159 -2.04 5.68 7.93
N LEU A 160 -3.24 5.88 7.38
CA LEU A 160 -3.46 6.05 5.95
C LEU A 160 -2.71 7.27 5.41
N LEU A 161 -2.78 8.40 6.09
CA LEU A 161 -2.04 9.61 5.71
C LEU A 161 -0.53 9.36 5.69
N ASN A 162 0.01 8.67 6.70
CA ASN A 162 1.42 8.27 6.73
C ASN A 162 1.81 7.32 5.59
N LEU A 163 0.89 6.47 5.12
CA LEU A 163 1.10 5.60 3.97
C LEU A 163 1.07 6.38 2.64
N LEU A 164 0.14 7.32 2.50
CA LEU A 164 0.00 8.19 1.32
C LEU A 164 1.14 9.19 1.20
N ASP A 165 1.67 9.72 2.30
CA ASP A 165 2.86 10.57 2.29
C ASP A 165 4.08 9.84 1.70
N LYS A 166 4.19 8.53 1.94
CA LYS A 166 5.24 7.69 1.35
C LYS A 166 4.93 7.32 -0.09
N ASN A 167 3.67 7.04 -0.41
CA ASN A 167 3.24 6.65 -1.75
C ASN A 167 1.88 7.27 -2.10
N PRO A 168 1.86 8.49 -2.67
CA PRO A 168 0.62 9.17 -3.04
C PRO A 168 -0.05 8.56 -4.29
N PHE A 169 0.58 7.58 -4.94
CA PHE A 169 0.02 6.83 -6.07
C PHE A 169 -0.65 5.53 -5.63
N MET A 170 -0.93 5.38 -4.33
CA MET A 170 -1.63 4.22 -3.81
C MET A 170 -2.99 4.07 -4.52
N LYS A 171 -3.27 2.86 -5.01
CA LYS A 171 -4.51 2.55 -5.71
C LYS A 171 -5.66 2.37 -4.72
N LYS A 172 -6.89 2.63 -5.17
CA LYS A 172 -8.10 2.45 -4.35
C LYS A 172 -8.22 1.06 -3.74
N GLU A 173 -7.79 0.00 -4.46
CA GLU A 173 -7.86 -1.38 -3.97
C GLU A 173 -6.91 -1.61 -2.80
N THR A 174 -5.77 -0.90 -2.75
CA THR A 174 -4.83 -1.00 -1.63
C THR A 174 -5.36 -0.29 -0.39
N ILE A 175 -6.00 0.88 -0.57
CA ILE A 175 -6.67 1.62 0.51
C ILE A 175 -7.86 0.82 1.06
N LYS A 176 -8.66 0.26 0.16
CA LYS A 176 -9.75 -0.66 0.52
C LYS A 176 -9.23 -1.82 1.38
N LYS A 177 -8.19 -2.51 0.93
CA LYS A 177 -7.60 -3.64 1.68
C LYS A 177 -7.09 -3.23 3.06
N TYR A 178 -6.52 -2.04 3.19
CA TYR A 178 -6.08 -1.50 4.48
C TYR A 178 -7.24 -1.41 5.48
N PHE A 179 -8.38 -0.84 5.07
CA PHE A 179 -9.56 -0.74 5.94
C PHE A 179 -10.24 -2.09 6.18
N GLU A 180 -10.29 -2.98 5.18
CA GLU A 180 -10.78 -4.35 5.34
C GLU A 180 -9.98 -5.11 6.40
N GLU A 181 -8.64 -5.05 6.33
CA GLU A 181 -7.77 -5.68 7.32
C GLU A 181 -7.96 -5.09 8.73
N SER A 182 -8.20 -3.78 8.84
CA SER A 182 -8.49 -3.11 10.10
C SER A 182 -9.82 -3.56 10.70
N LEU A 183 -10.88 -3.63 9.89
CA LEU A 183 -12.18 -4.12 10.32
C LEU A 183 -12.14 -5.60 10.72
N CYS A 184 -11.51 -6.46 9.91
CA CYS A 184 -11.40 -7.88 10.23
C CYS A 184 -10.68 -8.11 11.56
N LYS A 185 -9.55 -7.42 11.81
CA LYS A 185 -8.83 -7.53 13.08
C LYS A 185 -9.69 -7.10 14.28
N TYR A 186 -10.47 -6.04 14.11
CA TYR A 186 -11.39 -5.57 15.14
C TYR A 186 -12.49 -6.60 15.41
N LEU A 187 -13.13 -7.14 14.37
CA LEU A 187 -14.19 -8.14 14.51
C LEU A 187 -13.68 -9.47 15.06
N ASP A 188 -12.47 -9.90 14.69
CA ASP A 188 -11.82 -11.08 15.27
C ASP A 188 -11.66 -10.94 16.78
N TYR A 189 -11.25 -9.75 17.25
CA TYR A 189 -11.14 -9.45 18.67
C TYR A 189 -12.51 -9.46 19.35
N GLU A 190 -13.48 -8.71 18.83
CA GLU A 190 -14.83 -8.63 19.42
C GLU A 190 -15.52 -9.99 19.48
N PHE A 191 -15.38 -10.81 18.45
CA PHE A 191 -15.96 -12.16 18.40
C PHE A 191 -15.27 -13.10 19.39
N SER A 192 -13.94 -13.06 19.47
CA SER A 192 -13.18 -13.83 20.46
C SER A 192 -13.59 -13.46 21.89
N GLU A 193 -13.67 -12.16 22.20
CA GLU A 193 -14.11 -11.69 23.52
C GLU A 193 -15.55 -12.13 23.81
N TYR A 194 -16.46 -11.98 22.86
CA TYR A 194 -17.85 -12.46 22.99
C TYR A 194 -17.90 -13.96 23.31
N CYS A 195 -17.20 -14.79 22.53
CA CYS A 195 -17.20 -16.23 22.71
C CYS A 195 -16.52 -16.69 24.00
N THR A 196 -15.67 -15.86 24.61
CA THR A 196 -14.88 -16.25 25.80
C THR A 196 -15.23 -15.48 27.07
N CYS A 197 -16.18 -14.54 27.00
CA CYS A 197 -16.51 -13.66 28.13
C CYS A 197 -17.09 -14.40 29.34
N GLU A 198 -17.84 -15.48 29.12
CA GLU A 198 -18.43 -16.28 30.19
C GLU A 198 -17.80 -17.68 30.27
N PRO A 199 -17.10 -18.02 31.35
CA PRO A 199 -16.36 -19.29 31.44
C PRO A 199 -17.24 -20.51 31.73
N TYR A 200 -18.50 -20.31 32.11
CA TYR A 200 -19.40 -21.39 32.57
C TYR A 200 -20.58 -21.67 31.63
N TYR A 201 -20.77 -20.82 30.61
CA TYR A 201 -21.84 -20.97 29.65
C TYR A 201 -21.27 -20.94 28.23
N GLN A 202 -21.61 -21.96 27.45
CA GLN A 202 -21.31 -21.98 26.03
C GLN A 202 -21.93 -20.74 25.36
N PRO A 203 -21.17 -20.00 24.54
CA PRO A 203 -21.71 -18.88 23.79
C PRO A 203 -22.63 -19.39 22.67
N THR A 204 -23.66 -18.60 22.36
CA THR A 204 -24.48 -18.80 21.16
C THR A 204 -23.90 -17.93 20.06
N ALA A 205 -23.20 -18.53 19.09
CA ALA A 205 -22.53 -17.78 18.03
C ALA A 205 -23.50 -16.94 17.19
N GLU A 206 -24.72 -17.45 16.97
CA GLU A 206 -25.82 -16.76 16.28
C GLU A 206 -26.19 -15.40 16.94
N ASP A 207 -26.01 -15.29 18.26
CA ASP A 207 -26.36 -14.08 19.04
C ASP A 207 -25.26 -13.00 19.02
N PHE A 208 -24.15 -13.21 18.31
CA PHE A 208 -23.12 -12.17 18.17
C PHE A 208 -23.66 -10.96 17.40
N ASP A 209 -23.67 -9.79 18.05
CA ASP A 209 -24.20 -8.55 17.49
C ASP A 209 -23.23 -7.90 16.49
N ILE A 210 -23.08 -8.52 15.33
CA ILE A 210 -22.20 -8.04 14.26
C ILE A 210 -22.56 -6.62 13.80
N TYR A 211 -23.84 -6.26 13.83
CA TYR A 211 -24.31 -4.95 13.39
C TYR A 211 -23.78 -3.85 14.30
N ASP A 212 -23.96 -3.98 15.62
CA ASP A 212 -23.51 -2.96 16.57
C ASP A 212 -21.99 -2.87 16.61
N ARG A 213 -21.28 -4.01 16.57
CA ARG A 213 -19.80 -4.01 16.51
C ARG A 213 -19.27 -3.30 15.27
N THR A 214 -19.83 -3.63 14.10
CA THR A 214 -19.44 -2.99 12.84
C THR A 214 -19.76 -1.50 12.84
N ASN A 215 -20.93 -1.10 13.35
CA ASN A 215 -21.34 0.29 13.44
C ASN A 215 -20.44 1.11 14.38
N GLU A 216 -19.99 0.51 15.49
CA GLU A 216 -19.01 1.12 16.38
C GLU A 216 -17.67 1.39 15.66
N TRP A 217 -17.15 0.38 14.97
CA TRP A 217 -15.92 0.54 14.17
C TRP A 217 -16.09 1.62 13.10
N CYS A 218 -17.24 1.65 12.41
CA CYS A 218 -17.54 2.64 11.40
C CYS A 218 -17.49 4.07 11.95
N ARG A 219 -18.10 4.32 13.11
CA ARG A 219 -18.10 5.66 13.76
C ARG A 219 -16.69 6.13 14.11
N LYS A 220 -15.83 5.22 14.56
CA LYS A 220 -14.44 5.53 14.96
C LYS A 220 -13.54 5.79 13.75
N ASN A 221 -13.75 5.06 12.66
CA ASN A 221 -12.87 5.08 11.49
C ASN A 221 -13.41 5.92 10.31
N GLY A 222 -14.54 6.62 10.51
CA GLY A 222 -15.08 7.53 9.50
C GLY A 222 -15.83 6.84 8.37
N PHE A 223 -16.60 5.80 8.67
CA PHE A 223 -17.45 5.09 7.71
C PHE A 223 -18.93 5.19 8.08
N LYS A 224 -19.78 5.05 7.06
CA LYS A 224 -21.20 4.77 7.19
C LYS A 224 -21.44 3.30 6.86
N LEU A 225 -22.09 2.59 7.77
CA LEU A 225 -22.58 1.24 7.53
C LEU A 225 -23.82 1.32 6.60
N ILE A 226 -23.76 0.62 5.47
CA ILE A 226 -24.85 0.55 4.49
C ILE A 226 -25.69 -0.70 4.70
N SER A 227 -25.03 -1.86 4.81
CA SER A 227 -25.65 -3.13 5.15
C SER A 227 -24.66 -4.02 5.92
N CYS A 228 -25.21 -4.92 6.72
CA CYS A 228 -24.46 -5.92 7.48
C CYS A 228 -25.37 -7.13 7.61
N GLU A 229 -24.99 -8.22 6.96
CA GLU A 229 -25.69 -9.50 7.05
C GLU A 229 -24.68 -10.54 7.50
N GLY A 230 -25.03 -11.32 8.51
CA GLY A 230 -24.14 -12.36 9.01
C GLY A 230 -24.90 -13.41 9.78
N ASP A 231 -24.24 -14.55 9.94
CA ASP A 231 -24.78 -15.71 10.62
C ASP A 231 -23.68 -16.45 11.38
N GLY A 232 -24.04 -17.01 12.52
CA GLY A 232 -23.13 -17.71 13.43
C GLY A 232 -23.50 -19.18 13.54
N TYR A 233 -22.52 -20.03 13.83
CA TYR A 233 -22.79 -21.42 14.18
C TYR A 233 -21.69 -21.97 15.09
N ASP A 234 -21.95 -23.11 15.71
CA ASP A 234 -20.97 -23.86 16.48
C ASP A 234 -20.91 -25.34 16.07
N ASP A 235 -19.75 -25.96 16.28
CA ASP A 235 -19.52 -27.38 15.95
C ASP A 235 -20.09 -28.34 17.02
N GLY A 236 -20.78 -27.80 18.05
CA GLY A 236 -21.18 -28.53 19.24
C GLY A 236 -20.06 -28.67 20.28
N TYR A 237 -20.45 -29.13 21.47
CA TYR A 237 -19.51 -29.36 22.58
C TYR A 237 -18.60 -30.56 22.33
N GLU A 238 -17.30 -30.31 22.32
CA GLU A 238 -16.24 -31.32 22.25
C GLU A 238 -15.62 -31.56 23.63
N PRO A 239 -15.83 -32.74 24.25
CA PRO A 239 -15.20 -33.07 25.52
C PRO A 239 -13.68 -33.24 25.41
N ASN A 240 -12.95 -32.70 26.37
CA ASN A 240 -11.50 -32.89 26.51
C ASN A 240 -11.24 -34.25 27.17
N TRP A 241 -11.10 -35.30 26.36
CA TRP A 241 -10.65 -36.62 26.82
C TRP A 241 -9.12 -36.58 27.06
N GLY A 242 -8.73 -36.06 28.22
CA GLY A 242 -7.36 -36.19 28.73
C GLY A 242 -6.95 -37.63 28.96
#